data_AF-A0A179D5F8-F1
#
_entry.id   AF-A0A179D5F8-F1
#
_cell.length_a   1.000
_cell.length_b   1.000
_cell.length_c   1.000
_cell.angle_alpha   90.00
_cell.angle_beta   90.00
_cell.angle_gamma   90.00
#
_symmetry.space_group_name_H-M   'P 1'
#
loop_
_entity.id
_entity.type
_entity.pdbx_description
1 polymer ?
#
loop_
_entity_poly.entity_id
_entity_poly.type
_entity_poly.pdbx_seq_one_letter_code
_entity_poly.pdbx_strand_id
1 'polypeptide(L)'
;MFRRAFKREVLSFLKGVKDLKSLYEGLRAFPPRKLVSPLIGAFCHRDERVRWLAILALGPTVARIADEDMEAARVVIRRLMWMLNEESGGMAWGAPEALAECLYHHAGLAEEYTHILVSYIRPDGNMLEYPPAQRGVAWGIGRLSAKERERLVELRAHEYLLPLLESPDHVTAGLSTWALGRLLPFPGSERLKVPLERLRADDFELFFFEGPDFRRARVSELAVEVLSGLTV
;
A
#
# COMPACT_ATOMS: atom_id res chain seq x y z
N MET A 1 4.50 32.63 -1.97
CA MET A 1 3.77 32.65 -0.67
C MET A 1 2.61 31.66 -0.62
N PHE A 2 1.70 31.68 -1.62
CA PHE A 2 0.51 30.80 -1.71
C PHE A 2 0.78 29.28 -1.62
N ARG A 3 1.80 28.75 -2.31
CA ARG A 3 2.12 27.31 -2.30
C ARG A 3 2.50 26.78 -0.91
N ARG A 4 3.15 27.61 -0.07
CA ARG A 4 3.49 27.27 1.32
C ARG A 4 2.27 27.34 2.24
N ALA A 5 1.35 28.28 2.01
CA ALA A 5 0.10 28.37 2.75
C ALA A 5 -0.78 27.13 2.52
N PHE A 6 -0.98 26.75 1.25
CA PHE A 6 -1.78 25.58 0.89
C PHE A 6 -1.20 24.27 1.44
N LYS A 7 0.13 24.09 1.37
CA LYS A 7 0.77 22.90 1.98
C LYS A 7 0.51 22.82 3.50
N ARG A 8 0.54 23.96 4.21
CA ARG A 8 0.25 23.99 5.66
C ARG A 8 -1.20 23.68 5.96
N GLU A 9 -2.12 24.18 5.14
CA GLU A 9 -3.56 23.89 5.23
C GLU A 9 -3.83 22.39 5.07
N VAL A 10 -3.29 21.75 4.03
CA VAL A 10 -3.44 20.30 3.81
C VAL A 10 -2.85 19.50 4.98
N LEU A 11 -1.67 19.88 5.48
CA LEU A 11 -1.08 19.21 6.65
C LEU A 11 -1.91 19.41 7.93
N SER A 12 -2.51 20.60 8.11
CA SER A 12 -3.41 20.86 9.23
C SER A 12 -4.68 20.02 9.13
N PHE A 13 -5.23 19.89 7.91
CA PHE A 13 -6.35 19.00 7.63
C PHE A 13 -6.01 17.55 8.01
N LEU A 14 -4.92 16.99 7.50
CA LEU A 14 -4.51 15.60 7.82
C LEU A 14 -4.36 15.35 9.32
N LYS A 15 -3.80 16.30 10.07
CA LYS A 15 -3.67 16.19 11.54
C LYS A 15 -5.01 16.22 12.28
N GLY A 16 -6.03 16.84 11.72
CA GLY A 16 -7.38 16.91 12.29
C GLY A 16 -8.28 15.71 11.98
N VAL A 17 -7.83 14.79 11.12
CA VAL A 17 -8.62 13.63 10.69
C VAL A 17 -8.77 12.61 11.82
N LYS A 18 -10.03 12.27 12.13
CA LYS A 18 -10.38 11.33 13.19
C LYS A 18 -10.44 9.89 12.69
N ASP A 19 -11.11 9.72 11.56
CA ASP A 19 -11.39 8.43 10.91
C ASP A 19 -11.35 8.56 9.38
N LEU A 20 -11.44 7.43 8.67
CA LEU A 20 -11.35 7.38 7.21
C LEU A 20 -12.51 8.14 6.52
N LYS A 21 -13.70 8.12 7.12
CA LYS A 21 -14.86 8.83 6.58
C LYS A 21 -14.60 10.35 6.56
N SER A 22 -14.13 10.90 7.67
CA SER A 22 -13.78 12.32 7.79
C SER A 22 -12.63 12.72 6.87
N LEU A 23 -11.69 11.80 6.58
CA LEU A 23 -10.66 12.00 5.57
C LEU A 23 -11.31 12.22 4.19
N TYR A 24 -12.13 11.27 3.73
CA TYR A 24 -12.68 11.29 2.38
C TYR A 24 -13.69 12.43 2.18
N GLU A 25 -14.50 12.76 3.18
CA GLU A 25 -15.39 13.91 3.15
C GLU A 25 -14.61 15.22 3.07
N GLY A 26 -13.57 15.38 3.90
CA GLY A 26 -12.77 16.60 3.94
C GLY A 26 -11.98 16.86 2.64
N LEU A 27 -11.55 15.82 1.92
CA LEU A 27 -10.86 15.97 0.63
C LEU A 27 -11.70 16.69 -0.44
N ARG A 28 -13.03 16.67 -0.33
CA ARG A 28 -13.94 17.34 -1.27
C ARG A 28 -13.81 18.86 -1.25
N ALA A 29 -13.35 19.43 -0.13
CA ALA A 29 -13.13 20.87 0.00
C ALA A 29 -11.92 21.37 -0.81
N PHE A 30 -11.07 20.47 -1.32
CA PHE A 30 -9.86 20.82 -2.03
C PHE A 30 -9.94 20.47 -3.53
N PRO A 31 -9.33 21.29 -4.41
CA PRO A 31 -9.13 20.93 -5.81
C PRO A 31 -8.16 19.73 -5.91
N PRO A 32 -8.53 18.62 -6.57
CA PRO A 32 -7.81 17.36 -6.45
C PRO A 32 -6.39 17.46 -7.05
N ARG A 33 -6.21 18.12 -8.18
CA ARG A 33 -4.89 18.35 -8.79
C ARG A 33 -3.93 19.12 -7.88
N LYS A 34 -4.43 20.02 -7.02
CA LYS A 34 -3.60 20.79 -6.09
C LYS A 34 -3.16 19.97 -4.88
N LEU A 35 -3.89 18.92 -4.51
CA LEU A 35 -3.59 18.05 -3.37
C LEU A 35 -2.40 17.13 -3.61
N VAL A 36 -2.16 16.68 -4.85
CA VAL A 36 -1.16 15.65 -5.17
C VAL A 36 0.22 15.96 -4.59
N SER A 37 0.75 17.15 -4.83
CA SER A 37 2.11 17.49 -4.38
C SER A 37 2.24 17.66 -2.86
N PRO A 38 1.31 18.35 -2.15
CA PRO A 38 1.28 18.35 -0.69
C PRO A 38 1.17 16.96 -0.06
N LEU A 39 0.34 16.08 -0.60
CA LEU A 39 0.15 14.72 -0.09
C LEU A 39 1.42 13.87 -0.27
N ILE A 40 2.00 13.84 -1.47
CA ILE A 40 3.29 13.15 -1.72
C ILE A 40 4.38 13.71 -0.80
N GLY A 41 4.42 15.03 -0.60
CA GLY A 41 5.36 15.67 0.31
C GLY A 41 5.15 15.38 1.79
N ALA A 42 4.06 14.71 2.17
CA ALA A 42 3.77 14.28 3.53
C ALA A 42 4.13 12.80 3.78
N PHE A 43 4.55 12.04 2.75
CA PHE A 43 5.03 10.67 2.92
C PHE A 43 6.28 10.59 3.80
N CYS A 44 7.08 11.66 3.87
CA CYS A 44 8.25 11.77 4.75
C CYS A 44 7.95 12.50 6.07
N HIS A 45 6.68 12.64 6.45
CA HIS A 45 6.33 13.28 7.72
C HIS A 45 6.81 12.43 8.92
N ARG A 46 7.26 13.11 9.99
CA ARG A 46 7.80 12.46 11.20
C ARG A 46 6.76 11.60 11.93
N ASP A 47 5.51 12.05 11.92
CA ASP A 47 4.36 11.34 12.48
C ASP A 47 3.85 10.33 11.46
N GLU A 48 3.91 9.05 11.84
CA GLU A 48 3.51 7.92 11.02
C GLU A 48 2.03 7.92 10.64
N ARG A 49 1.15 8.36 11.54
CA ARG A 49 -0.28 8.47 11.23
C ARG A 49 -0.51 9.49 10.12
N VAL A 50 0.22 10.61 10.16
CA VAL A 50 0.13 11.62 9.09
C VAL A 50 0.66 11.09 7.76
N ARG A 51 1.72 10.26 7.76
CA ARG A 51 2.21 9.58 6.54
C ARG A 51 1.12 8.73 5.93
N TRP A 52 0.50 7.86 6.74
CA TRP A 52 -0.59 6.99 6.31
C TRP A 52 -1.80 7.77 5.81
N LEU A 53 -2.24 8.80 6.52
CA LEU A 53 -3.36 9.62 6.09
C LEU A 53 -3.08 10.32 4.76
N ALA A 54 -1.84 10.71 4.47
CA ALA A 54 -1.48 11.26 3.18
C ALA A 54 -1.54 10.23 2.04
N ILE A 55 -1.11 8.98 2.32
CA ILE A 55 -1.19 7.84 1.40
C ILE A 55 -2.67 7.52 1.08
N LEU A 56 -3.48 7.32 2.11
CA LEU A 56 -4.91 7.01 2.02
C LEU A 56 -5.71 8.16 1.37
N ALA A 57 -5.24 9.41 1.50
CA ALA A 57 -5.85 10.54 0.83
C ALA A 57 -5.53 10.60 -0.67
N LEU A 58 -4.38 10.06 -1.10
CA LEU A 58 -3.96 10.16 -2.49
C LEU A 58 -4.86 9.31 -3.39
N GLY A 59 -5.26 8.12 -2.96
CA GLY A 59 -6.14 7.21 -3.71
C GLY A 59 -7.41 7.88 -4.26
N PRO A 60 -8.35 8.33 -3.40
CA PRO A 60 -9.57 9.00 -3.85
C PRO A 60 -9.30 10.36 -4.51
N THR A 61 -8.18 11.02 -4.18
CA THR A 61 -7.77 12.25 -4.87
C THR A 61 -7.43 11.97 -6.34
N VAL A 62 -6.66 10.92 -6.61
CA VAL A 62 -6.26 10.53 -7.97
C VAL A 62 -7.42 9.91 -8.73
N ALA A 63 -8.31 9.16 -8.07
CA ALA A 63 -9.55 8.70 -8.69
C ALA A 63 -10.39 9.86 -9.24
N ARG A 64 -10.59 10.93 -8.45
CA ARG A 64 -11.26 12.15 -8.92
C ARG A 64 -10.56 12.82 -10.11
N ILE A 65 -9.22 12.77 -10.15
CA ILE A 65 -8.46 13.27 -11.31
C ILE A 65 -8.74 12.37 -12.52
N ALA A 66 -8.77 11.06 -12.35
CA ALA A 66 -8.99 10.09 -13.42
C ALA A 66 -10.38 10.20 -14.04
N ASP A 67 -11.40 10.41 -13.20
CA ASP A 67 -12.79 10.64 -13.62
C ASP A 67 -12.94 11.89 -14.51
N GLU A 68 -12.13 12.93 -14.26
CA GLU A 68 -12.11 14.17 -15.04
C GLU A 68 -11.17 14.10 -16.26
N ASP A 69 -10.01 13.45 -16.09
CA ASP A 69 -8.89 13.43 -17.03
C ASP A 69 -7.94 12.27 -16.69
N MET A 70 -8.17 11.12 -17.33
CA MET A 70 -7.36 9.91 -17.15
C MET A 70 -5.86 10.17 -17.38
N GLU A 71 -5.50 10.98 -18.37
CA GLU A 71 -4.09 11.22 -18.68
C GLU A 71 -3.40 12.02 -17.56
N ALA A 72 -4.09 12.99 -16.96
CA ALA A 72 -3.60 13.66 -15.77
C ALA A 72 -3.42 12.71 -14.58
N ALA A 73 -4.27 11.69 -14.42
CA ALA A 73 -4.07 10.66 -13.40
C ALA A 73 -2.85 9.78 -13.72
N ARG A 74 -2.67 9.37 -14.98
CA ARG A 74 -1.46 8.62 -15.41
C ARG A 74 -0.17 9.41 -15.17
N VAL A 75 -0.18 10.74 -15.30
CA VAL A 75 0.97 11.58 -14.90
C VAL A 75 1.31 11.40 -13.42
N VAL A 76 0.30 11.30 -12.54
CA VAL A 76 0.53 11.05 -11.11
C VAL A 76 1.06 9.64 -10.89
N ILE A 77 0.50 8.63 -11.56
CA ILE A 77 1.00 7.24 -11.47
C ILE A 77 2.46 7.15 -11.93
N ARG A 78 2.80 7.73 -13.10
CA ARG A 78 4.18 7.78 -13.60
C ARG A 78 5.12 8.47 -12.63
N ARG A 79 4.66 9.51 -11.92
CA ARG A 79 5.45 10.16 -10.87
C ARG A 79 5.72 9.23 -9.69
N LEU A 80 4.73 8.45 -9.24
CA LEU A 80 4.93 7.45 -8.17
C LEU A 80 5.87 6.33 -8.63
N MET A 81 5.72 5.84 -9.86
CA MET A 81 6.62 4.85 -10.45
C MET A 81 8.06 5.38 -10.55
N TRP A 82 8.24 6.65 -10.91
CA TRP A 82 9.57 7.27 -10.92
C TRP A 82 10.18 7.34 -9.52
N MET A 83 9.39 7.61 -8.48
CA MET A 83 9.88 7.59 -7.09
C MET A 83 10.30 6.19 -6.60
N LEU A 84 9.85 5.14 -7.29
CA LEU A 84 10.23 3.75 -7.03
C LEU A 84 11.47 3.32 -7.83
N ASN A 85 11.93 4.15 -8.77
CA ASN A 85 13.14 3.90 -9.53
C ASN A 85 14.38 4.28 -8.69
N GLU A 86 15.41 3.43 -8.73
CA GLU A 86 16.69 3.66 -8.05
C GLU A 86 17.39 4.94 -8.51
N GLU A 87 17.24 5.29 -9.81
CA GLU A 87 17.81 6.52 -10.40
C GLU A 87 17.22 7.81 -9.82
N SER A 88 16.07 7.73 -9.14
CA SER A 88 15.40 8.92 -8.59
C SER A 88 16.16 9.56 -7.42
N GLY A 89 17.09 8.82 -6.80
CA GLY A 89 17.80 9.24 -5.59
C GLY A 89 16.90 9.49 -4.37
N GLY A 90 15.60 9.15 -4.48
CA GLY A 90 14.61 9.30 -3.42
C GLY A 90 14.45 8.03 -2.61
N MET A 91 14.17 8.17 -1.31
CA MET A 91 13.70 7.04 -0.52
C MET A 91 12.24 6.77 -0.92
N ALA A 92 11.94 5.57 -1.42
CA ALA A 92 10.64 5.11 -1.94
C ALA A 92 9.47 5.12 -0.93
N TRP A 93 9.52 5.96 0.11
CA TRP A 93 8.59 5.98 1.23
C TRP A 93 7.17 6.34 0.79
N GLY A 94 6.22 5.48 1.13
CA GLY A 94 4.79 5.70 0.86
C GLY A 94 4.41 5.62 -0.61
N ALA A 95 5.37 5.53 -1.54
CA ALA A 95 5.10 5.48 -2.97
C ALA A 95 4.44 4.16 -3.41
N PRO A 96 4.88 2.96 -2.97
CA PRO A 96 4.19 1.73 -3.32
C PRO A 96 2.78 1.66 -2.70
N GLU A 97 2.61 2.08 -1.45
CA GLU A 97 1.30 2.14 -0.79
C GLU A 97 0.36 3.13 -1.49
N ALA A 98 0.87 4.31 -1.86
CA ALA A 98 0.09 5.32 -2.55
C ALA A 98 -0.29 4.90 -3.96
N LEU A 99 0.60 4.19 -4.67
CA LEU A 99 0.27 3.55 -5.94
C LEU A 99 -0.89 2.59 -5.74
N ALA A 100 -0.80 1.67 -4.78
CA ALA A 100 -1.86 0.71 -4.50
C ALA A 100 -3.19 1.38 -4.12
N GLU A 101 -3.19 2.47 -3.35
CA GLU A 101 -4.41 3.24 -3.05
C GLU A 101 -5.02 3.89 -4.29
N CYS A 102 -4.21 4.39 -5.23
CA CYS A 102 -4.73 4.90 -6.50
C CYS A 102 -5.43 3.80 -7.31
N LEU A 103 -4.84 2.59 -7.34
CA LEU A 103 -5.43 1.44 -8.01
C LEU A 103 -6.72 1.00 -7.30
N TYR A 104 -6.71 0.96 -5.96
CA TYR A 104 -7.85 0.54 -5.15
C TYR A 104 -9.07 1.44 -5.35
N HIS A 105 -8.84 2.73 -5.58
CA HIS A 105 -9.90 3.72 -5.73
C HIS A 105 -10.38 3.92 -7.17
N HIS A 106 -9.72 3.37 -8.19
CA HIS A 106 -10.12 3.57 -9.59
C HIS A 106 -9.85 2.33 -10.46
N ALA A 107 -10.91 1.66 -10.93
CA ALA A 107 -10.83 0.39 -11.67
C ALA A 107 -10.00 0.49 -12.97
N GLY A 108 -10.14 1.57 -13.75
CA GLY A 108 -9.33 1.75 -14.96
C GLY A 108 -7.82 1.92 -14.68
N LEU A 109 -7.45 2.45 -13.50
CA LEU A 109 -6.04 2.52 -13.12
C LEU A 109 -5.57 1.15 -12.64
N ALA A 110 -6.39 0.43 -11.87
CA ALA A 110 -6.09 -0.95 -11.47
C ALA A 110 -5.87 -1.86 -12.70
N GLU A 111 -6.69 -1.72 -13.74
CA GLU A 111 -6.54 -2.46 -14.98
C GLU A 111 -5.18 -2.21 -15.64
N GLU A 112 -4.77 -0.94 -15.74
CA GLU A 112 -3.52 -0.56 -16.38
C GLU A 112 -2.27 -0.89 -15.54
N TYR A 113 -2.34 -0.81 -14.21
CA TYR A 113 -1.13 -0.73 -13.38
C TYR A 113 -0.99 -1.79 -12.28
N THR A 114 -1.98 -2.68 -12.07
CA THR A 114 -1.83 -3.74 -11.04
C THR A 114 -0.65 -4.65 -11.34
N HIS A 115 -0.42 -4.98 -12.62
CA HIS A 115 0.73 -5.80 -13.02
C HIS A 115 2.08 -5.11 -12.71
N ILE A 116 2.14 -3.77 -12.79
CA ILE A 116 3.32 -2.99 -12.40
C ILE A 116 3.55 -3.08 -10.90
N LEU A 117 2.50 -2.92 -10.07
CA LEU A 117 2.62 -3.07 -8.63
C LEU A 117 3.18 -4.45 -8.25
N VAL A 118 2.66 -5.52 -8.84
CA VAL A 118 3.14 -6.89 -8.61
C VAL A 118 4.58 -7.07 -9.08
N SER A 119 4.99 -6.40 -10.17
CA SER A 119 6.36 -6.49 -10.70
C SER A 119 7.43 -6.00 -9.72
N TYR A 120 7.08 -5.17 -8.74
CA TYR A 120 8.01 -4.63 -7.75
C TYR A 120 8.44 -5.62 -6.66
N ILE A 121 7.83 -6.79 -6.58
CA ILE A 121 8.29 -7.91 -5.73
C ILE A 121 8.62 -9.17 -6.54
N ARG A 122 8.64 -9.04 -7.86
CA ARG A 122 8.89 -10.15 -8.78
C ARG A 122 10.39 -10.19 -9.15
N PRO A 123 11.14 -11.27 -8.84
CA PRO A 123 12.59 -11.35 -9.07
C PRO A 123 13.03 -11.16 -10.54
N ASP A 124 12.25 -11.63 -11.50
CA ASP A 124 12.46 -11.44 -12.95
C ASP A 124 11.71 -10.20 -13.49
N GLY A 125 11.31 -9.28 -12.61
CA GLY A 125 10.62 -8.04 -12.92
C GLY A 125 11.40 -6.81 -12.48
N ASN A 126 10.68 -5.85 -11.90
CA ASN A 126 11.24 -4.59 -11.39
C ASN A 126 11.45 -4.68 -9.87
N MET A 127 11.97 -5.82 -9.38
CA MET A 127 12.03 -6.08 -7.94
C MET A 127 12.73 -4.94 -7.21
N LEU A 128 12.05 -4.37 -6.22
CA LEU A 128 12.63 -3.36 -5.36
C LEU A 128 13.50 -4.08 -4.32
N GLU A 129 14.81 -3.89 -4.36
CA GLU A 129 15.73 -4.52 -3.40
C GLU A 129 15.62 -3.90 -2.00
N TYR A 130 15.18 -2.65 -1.92
CA TYR A 130 15.04 -1.92 -0.66
C TYR A 130 13.85 -2.43 0.17
N PRO A 131 14.06 -3.05 1.35
CA PRO A 131 12.98 -3.70 2.10
C PRO A 131 11.81 -2.76 2.46
N PRO A 132 12.02 -1.49 2.86
CA PRO A 132 10.89 -0.60 3.12
C PRO A 132 9.99 -0.32 1.92
N ALA A 133 10.49 -0.47 0.69
CA ALA A 133 9.63 -0.40 -0.48
C ALA A 133 8.83 -1.68 -0.68
N GLN A 134 9.44 -2.85 -0.43
CA GLN A 134 8.74 -4.15 -0.44
C GLN A 134 7.60 -4.21 0.58
N ARG A 135 7.78 -3.64 1.79
CA ARG A 135 6.71 -3.48 2.79
C ARG A 135 5.46 -2.84 2.16
N GLY A 136 5.65 -1.73 1.45
CA GLY A 136 4.56 -1.01 0.82
C GLY A 136 3.89 -1.79 -0.32
N VAL A 137 4.66 -2.56 -1.08
CA VAL A 137 4.10 -3.43 -2.13
C VAL A 137 3.29 -4.57 -1.53
N ALA A 138 3.81 -5.23 -0.49
CA ALA A 138 3.10 -6.29 0.22
C ALA A 138 1.78 -5.78 0.82
N TRP A 139 1.83 -4.66 1.52
CA TRP A 139 0.62 -3.98 1.99
C TRP A 139 -0.33 -3.61 0.83
N GLY A 140 0.21 -3.07 -0.26
CA GLY A 140 -0.58 -2.68 -1.42
C GLY A 140 -1.34 -3.83 -2.06
N ILE A 141 -0.71 -5.01 -2.17
CA ILE A 141 -1.36 -6.23 -2.67
C ILE A 141 -2.47 -6.68 -1.73
N GLY A 142 -2.22 -6.72 -0.41
CA GLY A 142 -3.25 -7.07 0.57
C GLY A 142 -4.42 -6.07 0.59
N ARG A 143 -4.15 -4.78 0.40
CA ARG A 143 -5.18 -3.74 0.27
C ARG A 143 -6.03 -3.95 -0.99
N LEU A 144 -5.38 -4.16 -2.13
CA LEU A 144 -6.05 -4.36 -3.42
C LEU A 144 -6.86 -5.64 -3.49
N SER A 145 -6.50 -6.68 -2.73
CA SER A 145 -7.26 -7.93 -2.73
C SER A 145 -8.72 -7.78 -2.29
N ALA A 146 -9.11 -6.67 -1.64
CA ALA A 146 -10.52 -6.42 -1.33
C ALA A 146 -11.38 -6.13 -2.59
N LYS A 147 -10.76 -5.82 -3.74
CA LYS A 147 -11.45 -5.49 -5.00
C LYS A 147 -10.91 -6.24 -6.22
N GLU A 148 -9.61 -6.52 -6.24
CA GLU A 148 -8.88 -7.06 -7.40
C GLU A 148 -8.28 -8.45 -7.10
N ARG A 149 -8.91 -9.23 -6.19
CA ARG A 149 -8.38 -10.53 -5.75
C ARG A 149 -8.07 -11.47 -6.91
N GLU A 150 -9.02 -11.63 -7.83
CA GLU A 150 -8.90 -12.54 -8.98
C GLU A 150 -7.72 -12.14 -9.86
N ARG A 151 -7.65 -10.86 -10.25
CA ARG A 151 -6.53 -10.28 -11.01
C ARG A 151 -5.18 -10.50 -10.31
N LEU A 152 -5.11 -10.31 -8.99
CA LEU A 152 -3.86 -10.53 -8.23
C LEU A 152 -3.44 -12.00 -8.21
N VAL A 153 -4.40 -12.93 -8.13
CA VAL A 153 -4.12 -14.37 -8.22
C VAL A 153 -3.66 -14.76 -9.62
N GLU A 154 -4.32 -14.26 -10.67
CA GLU A 154 -3.92 -14.46 -12.07
C GLU A 154 -2.51 -13.91 -12.37
N LEU A 155 -2.16 -12.76 -11.78
CA LEU A 155 -0.83 -12.17 -11.84
C LEU A 155 0.20 -12.89 -10.95
N ARG A 156 -0.19 -13.98 -10.27
CA ARG A 156 0.67 -14.79 -9.39
C ARG A 156 1.27 -13.99 -8.23
N ALA A 157 0.59 -12.94 -7.76
CA ALA A 157 1.07 -12.10 -6.65
C ALA A 157 1.37 -12.92 -5.38
N HIS A 158 0.55 -13.94 -5.11
CA HIS A 158 0.75 -14.88 -4.00
C HIS A 158 2.10 -15.61 -4.08
N GLU A 159 2.56 -16.00 -5.28
CA GLU A 159 3.83 -16.69 -5.44
C GLU A 159 5.03 -15.78 -5.16
N TYR A 160 4.92 -14.49 -5.49
CA TYR A 160 5.97 -13.51 -5.23
C TYR A 160 5.98 -13.00 -3.79
N LEU A 161 4.85 -13.09 -3.08
CA LEU A 161 4.78 -12.80 -1.65
C LEU A 161 5.34 -13.93 -0.79
N LEU A 162 5.29 -15.19 -1.23
CA LEU A 162 5.75 -16.35 -0.46
C LEU A 162 7.21 -16.24 0.03
N PRO A 163 8.20 -15.90 -0.83
CA PRO A 163 9.59 -15.72 -0.37
C PRO A 163 9.74 -14.60 0.66
N LEU A 164 8.88 -13.58 0.63
CA LEU A 164 8.95 -12.46 1.55
C LEU A 164 8.54 -12.82 2.99
N LEU A 165 7.93 -13.99 3.21
CA LEU A 165 7.69 -14.54 4.56
C LEU A 165 9.00 -14.87 5.29
N GLU A 166 10.08 -15.11 4.56
CA GLU A 166 11.42 -15.37 5.12
C GLU A 166 12.31 -14.12 5.10
N SER A 167 11.74 -12.94 4.83
CA SER A 167 12.49 -11.68 4.83
C SER A 167 13.13 -11.42 6.21
N PRO A 168 14.40 -10.96 6.28
CA PRO A 168 14.99 -10.51 7.54
C PRO A 168 14.33 -9.24 8.06
N ASP A 169 13.56 -8.54 7.22
CA ASP A 169 12.75 -7.42 7.62
C ASP A 169 11.39 -7.91 8.15
N HIS A 170 11.25 -7.94 9.47
CA HIS A 170 10.04 -8.42 10.16
C HIS A 170 8.73 -7.75 9.68
N VAL A 171 8.78 -6.46 9.33
CA VAL A 171 7.60 -5.74 8.81
C VAL A 171 7.19 -6.26 7.43
N THR A 172 8.17 -6.55 6.57
CA THR A 172 7.92 -7.18 5.26
C THR A 172 7.29 -8.56 5.45
N ALA A 173 7.83 -9.39 6.35
CA ALA A 173 7.28 -10.71 6.64
C ALA A 173 5.83 -10.63 7.18
N GLY A 174 5.56 -9.70 8.11
CA GLY A 174 4.22 -9.46 8.66
C GLY A 174 3.21 -8.97 7.62
N LEU A 175 3.58 -7.99 6.79
CA LEU A 175 2.69 -7.47 5.75
C LEU A 175 2.46 -8.47 4.62
N SER A 176 3.46 -9.27 4.26
CA SER A 176 3.30 -10.38 3.31
C SER A 176 2.39 -11.47 3.88
N THR A 177 2.51 -11.79 5.17
CA THR A 177 1.59 -12.70 5.88
C THR A 177 0.15 -12.18 5.78
N TRP A 178 -0.07 -10.93 6.15
CA TRP A 178 -1.39 -10.29 6.08
C TRP A 178 -1.95 -10.28 4.65
N ALA A 179 -1.13 -9.93 3.65
CA ALA A 179 -1.54 -9.91 2.25
C ALA A 179 -1.92 -11.31 1.73
N LEU A 180 -1.13 -12.33 2.05
CA LEU A 180 -1.41 -13.73 1.67
C LEU A 180 -2.70 -14.23 2.30
N GLY A 181 -2.95 -13.93 3.57
CA GLY A 181 -4.21 -14.25 4.25
C GLY A 181 -5.43 -13.69 3.51
N ARG A 182 -5.32 -12.46 2.99
CA ARG A 182 -6.40 -11.81 2.23
C ARG A 182 -6.50 -12.28 0.78
N LEU A 183 -5.51 -13.02 0.27
CA LEU A 183 -5.56 -13.66 -1.03
C LEU A 183 -6.12 -15.08 -0.95
N LEU A 184 -6.30 -15.66 0.23
CA LEU A 184 -6.87 -17.01 0.36
C LEU A 184 -8.30 -17.11 -0.21
N PRO A 185 -8.70 -18.27 -0.77
CA PRO A 185 -7.86 -19.43 -1.12
C PRO A 185 -7.15 -19.26 -2.48
N PHE A 186 -5.86 -19.56 -2.58
CA PHE A 186 -5.12 -19.54 -3.85
C PHE A 186 -4.36 -20.87 -4.09
N PRO A 187 -4.01 -21.20 -5.35
CA PRO A 187 -3.23 -22.40 -5.67
C PRO A 187 -1.90 -22.44 -4.92
N GLY A 188 -1.63 -23.52 -4.19
CA GLY A 188 -0.38 -23.64 -3.43
C GLY A 188 -0.43 -23.03 -2.03
N SER A 189 -1.61 -22.67 -1.50
CA SER A 189 -1.76 -22.07 -0.17
C SER A 189 -1.31 -22.99 0.98
N GLU A 190 -1.20 -24.30 0.76
CA GLU A 190 -0.59 -25.24 1.72
C GLU A 190 0.88 -24.91 2.03
N ARG A 191 1.58 -24.24 1.11
CA ARG A 191 2.98 -23.79 1.29
C ARG A 191 3.13 -22.75 2.39
N LEU A 192 2.04 -22.10 2.81
CA LEU A 192 2.06 -21.14 3.92
C LEU A 192 2.32 -21.80 5.27
N LYS A 193 1.95 -23.07 5.45
CA LYS A 193 1.94 -23.70 6.77
C LYS A 193 3.29 -23.64 7.49
N VAL A 194 4.37 -24.02 6.81
CA VAL A 194 5.71 -24.08 7.43
C VAL A 194 6.26 -22.67 7.75
N PRO A 195 6.25 -21.70 6.82
CA PRO A 195 6.68 -20.34 7.14
C PRO A 195 5.84 -19.69 8.25
N LEU A 196 4.52 -19.85 8.23
CA LEU A 196 3.66 -19.23 9.25
C LEU A 196 3.89 -19.83 10.64
N GLU A 197 4.12 -21.14 10.76
CA GLU A 197 4.47 -21.75 12.05
C GLU A 197 5.78 -21.19 12.63
N ARG A 198 6.77 -20.84 11.78
CA ARG A 198 7.99 -20.16 12.23
C ARG A 198 7.71 -18.73 12.69
N LEU A 199 6.88 -17.99 11.94
CA LEU A 199 6.53 -16.60 12.25
C LEU A 199 5.71 -16.46 13.54
N ARG A 200 5.14 -17.55 14.09
CA ARG A 200 4.51 -17.53 15.43
C ARG A 200 5.48 -17.17 16.56
N ALA A 201 6.80 -17.32 16.35
CA ALA A 201 7.82 -16.89 17.30
C ALA A 201 8.29 -15.45 17.11
N ASP A 202 7.78 -14.74 16.08
CA ASP A 202 8.16 -13.37 15.76
C ASP A 202 7.23 -12.36 16.45
N ASP A 203 7.70 -11.76 17.55
CA ASP A 203 6.95 -10.79 18.33
C ASP A 203 7.13 -9.33 17.87
N PHE A 204 7.72 -9.10 16.69
CA PHE A 204 7.89 -7.75 16.17
C PHE A 204 6.53 -7.06 15.95
N GLU A 205 6.36 -5.86 16.51
CA GLU A 205 5.14 -5.07 16.36
C GLU A 205 5.21 -4.17 15.12
N LEU A 206 4.15 -4.18 14.31
CA LEU A 206 3.97 -3.30 13.16
C LEU A 206 2.69 -2.47 13.29
N PHE A 207 2.73 -1.25 12.75
CA PHE A 207 1.59 -0.34 12.65
C PHE A 207 1.23 -0.10 11.19
N PHE A 208 0.00 -0.42 10.81
CA PHE A 208 -0.45 -0.30 9.42
C PHE A 208 -1.95 -0.03 9.35
N PHE A 209 -2.44 0.33 8.16
CA PHE A 209 -3.87 0.45 7.89
C PHE A 209 -4.41 -0.88 7.36
N GLU A 210 -5.32 -1.54 8.08
CA GLU A 210 -5.81 -2.87 7.66
C GLU A 210 -7.07 -2.81 6.77
N GLY A 211 -7.58 -1.60 6.51
CA GLY A 211 -8.70 -1.37 5.60
C GLY A 211 -9.83 -0.53 6.18
N PRO A 212 -10.41 -0.91 7.34
CA PRO A 212 -11.33 -0.04 8.09
C PRO A 212 -10.58 0.94 9.00
N ASP A 213 -9.54 0.48 9.70
CA ASP A 213 -8.87 1.23 10.77
C ASP A 213 -7.35 1.02 10.77
N PHE A 214 -6.69 1.77 11.64
CA PHE A 214 -5.29 1.58 11.96
C PHE A 214 -5.13 0.48 13.00
N ARG A 215 -4.23 -0.46 12.72
CA ARG A 215 -3.96 -1.60 13.60
C ARG A 215 -2.49 -1.61 14.01
N ARG A 216 -2.27 -1.90 15.30
CA ARG A 216 -1.01 -2.44 15.81
C ARG A 216 -1.19 -3.95 15.94
N ALA A 217 -0.30 -4.71 15.34
CA ALA A 217 -0.31 -6.16 15.42
C ALA A 217 1.12 -6.67 15.52
N ARG A 218 1.29 -7.85 16.09
CA ARG A 218 2.55 -8.59 16.01
C ARG A 218 2.58 -9.48 14.78
N VAL A 219 3.76 -9.77 14.26
CA VAL A 219 3.93 -10.75 13.18
C VAL A 219 3.36 -12.11 13.58
N SER A 220 3.57 -12.54 14.83
CA SER A 220 3.02 -13.76 15.42
C SER A 220 1.49 -13.80 15.41
N GLU A 221 0.83 -12.68 15.73
CA GLU A 221 -0.64 -12.57 15.70
C GLU A 221 -1.18 -12.75 14.28
N LEU A 222 -0.57 -12.06 13.30
CA LEU A 222 -0.94 -12.19 11.88
C LEU A 222 -0.73 -13.62 11.37
N ALA A 223 0.35 -14.28 11.78
CA ALA A 223 0.61 -15.67 11.40
C ALA A 223 -0.46 -16.63 11.96
N VAL A 224 -0.88 -16.45 13.21
CA VAL A 224 -1.95 -17.25 13.84
C VAL A 224 -3.29 -17.03 13.15
N GLU A 225 -3.64 -15.80 12.79
CA GLU A 225 -4.88 -15.48 12.07
C GLU A 225 -4.95 -16.21 10.73
N VAL A 226 -3.87 -16.15 9.95
CA VAL A 226 -3.82 -16.81 8.63
C VAL A 226 -3.81 -18.33 8.76
N LEU A 227 -3.06 -18.91 9.71
CA LEU A 227 -3.06 -20.35 9.97
C LEU A 227 -4.46 -20.87 10.33
N SER A 228 -5.19 -20.13 11.17
CA SER A 228 -6.55 -20.50 11.57
C SER A 228 -7.52 -20.51 10.38
N GLY A 229 -7.30 -19.63 9.39
CA GLY A 229 -8.05 -19.59 8.15
C GLY A 229 -7.69 -20.67 7.13
N LEU A 230 -6.55 -21.35 7.28
CA LEU A 230 -6.13 -22.47 6.41
C LEU A 230 -6.70 -23.83 6.85
N THR A 231 -7.16 -23.93 8.09
CA THR A 231 -7.70 -25.17 8.69
C THR A 231 -9.20 -25.39 8.45
N VAL A 232 -9.84 -24.51 7.68
CA VAL A 232 -11.26 -24.58 7.25
C VAL A 232 -11.32 -24.89 5.77
#